data_AF-A0A847ATD4-F1
#
_entry.id   AF-A0A847ATD4-F1
#
_cell.length_a   1.000
_cell.length_b   1.000
_cell.length_c   1.000
_cell.angle_alpha   90.00
_cell.angle_beta   90.00
_cell.angle_gamma   90.00
#
_symmetry.space_group_name_H-M   'P 1'
#
loop_
_entity.id
_entity.type
_entity.pdbx_description
1 polymer ?
#
loop_
_entity_poly.entity_id
_entity_poly.type
_entity_poly.pdbx_seq_one_letter_code
_entity_poly.pdbx_strand_id
1 'polypeptide(L)' 'MLCNECGKNEANVHVTYIINGKKTESHLCEECAKKNKSILNSSFSMENLFSAMLNNSFNNKTYLPA' A
#
# COMPACT_ATOMS: atom_id res chain seq x y z
N MET A 1 4.03 -7.72 22.57
CA MET A 1 2.67 -7.14 22.40
C MET A 1 1.84 -8.17 21.65
N LEU A 2 0.56 -8.37 21.98
CA LEU A 2 -0.27 -9.35 21.26
C LEU A 2 -0.80 -8.77 19.95
N CYS A 3 -1.06 -9.64 18.97
CA CYS A 3 -1.65 -9.30 17.68
C CYS A 3 -2.98 -8.57 17.85
N ASN A 4 -3.13 -7.40 17.20
CA ASN A 4 -4.34 -6.59 17.24
C ASN A 4 -5.57 -7.29 16.62
N GLU A 5 -5.36 -8.29 15.77
CA GLU A 5 -6.45 -9.00 15.07
C GLU A 5 -6.89 -10.27 15.82
N CYS A 6 -5.94 -11.12 16.23
CA CYS A 6 -6.29 -12.40 16.86
C CYS A 6 -6.12 -12.43 18.37
N GLY A 7 -5.34 -11.51 18.96
CA GLY A 7 -5.08 -11.45 20.40
C GLY A 7 -4.34 -12.67 20.99
N LYS A 8 -3.86 -13.61 20.16
CA LYS A 8 -3.29 -14.89 20.61
C LYS A 8 -1.76 -14.94 20.50
N ASN A 9 -1.24 -14.46 19.39
CA ASN A 9 0.18 -14.54 19.06
C ASN A 9 0.85 -13.18 19.25
N GLU A 10 2.17 -13.18 19.43
CA GLU A 10 2.94 -11.93 19.45
C GLU A 10 2.88 -11.20 18.11
N ALA A 11 2.75 -9.88 18.19
CA ALA A 11 2.75 -9.01 17.03
C ALA A 11 4.19 -8.72 16.59
N ASN A 12 4.56 -9.28 15.43
CA ASN A 12 5.89 -9.18 14.84
C ASN A 12 5.88 -8.46 13.48
N VAL A 13 4.70 -8.06 13.00
CA VAL A 13 4.51 -7.36 11.73
C VAL A 13 3.82 -6.02 11.99
N HIS A 14 4.43 -4.94 11.51
CA HIS A 14 3.84 -3.61 11.52
C HIS A 14 3.18 -3.33 10.17
N VAL A 15 1.91 -2.93 10.19
CA VAL A 15 1.18 -2.60 8.97
C VAL A 15 0.61 -1.19 9.07
N THR A 16 0.73 -0.44 7.98
CA THR A 16 0.19 0.91 7.85
C THR A 16 -0.76 0.95 6.66
N TYR A 17 -1.96 1.46 6.88
CA TYR A 17 -2.98 1.66 5.85
C TYR A 17 -3.34 3.14 5.77
N ILE A 18 -3.67 3.62 4.58
CA ILE A 18 -4.21 4.96 4.37
C ILE A 18 -5.62 4.80 3.81
N ILE A 19 -6.63 5.14 4.61
CA ILE A 19 -8.04 5.05 4.24
C ILE A 19 -8.62 6.46 4.27
N ASN A 20 -9.10 6.96 3.13
CA ASN A 20 -9.64 8.32 2.98
C ASN A 20 -8.67 9.41 3.46
N GLY A 21 -7.37 9.26 3.15
CA GLY A 21 -6.32 10.18 3.58
C GLY A 21 -5.93 10.08 5.06
N LYS A 22 -6.58 9.22 5.84
CA LYS A 22 -6.23 8.96 7.24
C LYS A 22 -5.29 7.77 7.34
N LYS A 23 -4.12 7.99 7.93
CA LYS A 23 -3.14 6.94 8.26
C LYS A 23 -3.61 6.16 9.49
N THR A 24 -3.61 4.84 9.39
CA THR A 24 -3.93 3.91 10.48
C THR A 24 -2.82 2.87 10.57
N GLU A 25 -2.34 2.61 11.78
CA GLU A 25 -1.26 1.67 12.08
C GLU A 25 -1.80 0.47 12.87
N SER A 26 -1.30 -0.73 12.58
CA SER A 26 -1.69 -1.96 13.25
C SER A 26 -0.50 -2.91 13.44
N HIS A 27 -0.50 -3.61 14.56
CA HIS A 27 0.51 -4.61 14.92
C HIS A 27 -0.11 -6.00 14.83
N LEU A 28 0.36 -6.80 13.87
CA LEU A 28 -0.18 -8.12 13.57
C LEU A 28 0.87 -9.21 13.81
N CYS A 29 0.41 -10.42 14.10
CA CYS A 29 1.26 -11.61 14.00
C CYS A 29 1.44 -12.01 12.53
N GLU A 30 2.43 -12.88 12.28
CA GLU A 30 2.78 -13.30 10.92
C GLU A 30 1.61 -13.94 10.15
N GLU A 31 0.79 -14.75 10.82
CA GLU A 31 -0.37 -15.40 10.21
C GLU A 31 -1.46 -14.40 9.80
N CYS A 32 -1.82 -13.48 10.70
CA CYS A 32 -2.78 -12.42 10.42
C CYS A 32 -2.29 -11.49 9.31
N ALA A 33 -1.01 -11.12 9.32
CA ALA A 33 -0.42 -10.32 8.25
C ALA A 33 -0.48 -11.03 6.88
N LYS A 34 -0.24 -12.35 6.82
CA LYS A 34 -0.36 -13.14 5.59
C LYS A 34 -1.79 -13.18 5.04
N LYS A 35 -2.82 -13.23 5.90
CA LYS A 35 -4.22 -13.13 5.46
C LYS A 35 -4.55 -11.75 4.89
N ASN A 36 -4.01 -10.69 5.50
CA ASN A 36 -4.20 -9.32 5.05
C ASN A 36 -3.37 -8.94 3.80
N LYS A 37 -2.38 -9.75 3.40
CA LYS A 37 -1.58 -9.51 2.17
C LYS A 37 -2.42 -9.41 0.90
N SER A 38 -3.57 -10.07 0.81
CA SER A 38 -4.46 -9.93 -0.36
C SER A 38 -4.89 -8.48 -0.57
N ILE A 39 -5.11 -7.70 0.50
CA ILE A 39 -5.49 -6.28 0.42
C ILE A 39 -4.33 -5.43 -0.14
N LEU A 40 -3.08 -5.78 0.18
CA LEU A 40 -1.89 -5.11 -0.36
C LEU A 40 -1.61 -5.49 -1.82
N ASN A 41 -1.95 -6.71 -2.23
CA ASN A 41 -1.78 -7.18 -3.61
C ASN A 41 -2.91 -6.69 -4.55
N SER A 42 -4.08 -6.32 -4.04
CA SER A 42 -5.24 -5.96 -4.86
C SER A 42 -5.14 -4.60 -5.57
N SER A 43 -4.11 -3.78 -5.32
CA SER A 43 -4.04 -2.43 -5.89
C SER A 43 -2.75 -2.09 -6.65
N PHE A 44 -1.77 -2.99 -6.72
CA PHE A 44 -0.54 -2.79 -7.50
C PHE A 44 -0.57 -3.64 -8.77
N SER A 45 -1.42 -3.23 -9.71
CA SER A 45 -1.40 -3.80 -11.07
C SER A 45 -0.17 -3.24 -11.81
N MET A 46 0.57 -4.12 -12.48
CA MET A 46 1.75 -3.72 -13.27
C MET A 46 1.36 -2.77 -14.40
N GLU A 47 0.13 -2.91 -14.90
CA GLU A 47 -0.50 -2.02 -15.87
C GLU A 47 -0.66 -0.60 -15.28
N ASN A 48 -1.17 -0.46 -14.05
CA ASN A 48 -1.29 0.83 -13.38
C ASN A 48 0.07 1.50 -13.15
N LEU A 49 1.09 0.72 -12.77
CA LEU A 49 2.46 1.20 -12.62
C LEU A 49 3.04 1.68 -13.96
N PHE A 50 2.86 0.88 -15.02
CA PHE A 50 3.37 1.19 -16.35
C PHE A 50 2.65 2.42 -16.94
N SER A 51 1.33 2.51 -16.81
CA SER A 51 0.55 3.68 -17.23
C SER A 51 0.98 4.96 -16.50
N ALA A 52 1.25 4.90 -15.20
CA ALA A 52 1.76 6.05 -14.44
C ALA A 52 3.16 6.50 -14.89
N MET A 53 4.02 5.55 -15.25
CA MET A 53 5.37 5.84 -15.77
C MET A 53 5.33 6.43 -17.18
N LEU A 54 4.53 5.86 -18.09
CA LEU A 54 4.35 6.40 -19.44
C LEU A 54 3.71 7.79 -19.40
N ASN A 55 2.69 8.01 -18.56
CA ASN A 55 2.06 9.32 -18.43
C ASN A 55 3.03 10.40 -17.94
N ASN A 56 4.03 10.07 -17.11
CA ASN A 56 5.09 11.01 -16.74
C ASN A 56 6.10 11.26 -17.87
N SER A 57 6.34 10.27 -18.73
CA SER A 57 7.25 10.40 -19.88
C SER A 57 6.67 11.25 -21.03
N PHE A 58 5.35 11.16 -21.25
CA PHE A 58 4.68 11.84 -22.37
C PHE A 58 4.00 13.17 -22.03
N ASN A 59 3.93 13.56 -20.75
CA ASN A 59 3.42 14.88 -20.35
C ASN A 59 4.47 16.01 -20.39
N ASN A 60 5.46 15.91 -21.26
CA ASN A 60 6.17 17.09 -21.75
C ASN A 60 5.28 17.81 -22.76
N LYS A 61 4.15 18.40 -22.31
CA LYS A 61 3.60 19.54 -23.02
C LYS A 61 4.68 20.60 -22.94
N THR A 62 5.37 20.81 -24.05
CA THR A 62 6.27 21.92 -24.28
C THR A 62 5.56 23.20 -23.87
N TYR A 63 5.84 23.68 -22.67
CA TYR A 63 5.64 25.07 -22.34
C TYR A 63 6.60 25.83 -23.24
N LEU A 64 6.09 26.45 -24.30
CA LEU A 64 6.81 27.51 -25.00
C LEU A 64 6.76 28.74 -24.09
N PRO A 65 7.87 29.20 -23.48
CA PRO A 65 8.03 30.62 -23.25
C PRO A 65 8.40 31.29 -24.58
N ALA A 66 7.92 32.53 -24.74
CA ALA A 66 8.19 33.43 -25.86
C ALA A 66 9.69 33.75 -26.03
#